data_AF-A0A0B8NH91-F1
#
_entry.id   AF-A0A0B8NH91-F1
#
_cell.length_a   1.000
_cell.length_b   1.000
_cell.length_c   1.000
_cell.angle_alpha   90.00
_cell.angle_beta   90.00
_cell.angle_gamma   90.00
#
_symmetry.space_group_name_H-M   'P 1'
#
loop_
_entity.id
_entity.type
_entity.pdbx_description
1 polymer ?
#
loop_
_entity_poly.entity_id
_entity_poly.type
_entity_poly.pdbx_seq_one_letter_code
_entity_poly.pdbx_strand_id
1 'polypeptide(L)'
;MDWHWPYPQRFELLGIKTLGYKHDVVFPMTLHVEDMSKPTVLDVKLTLSSCTSICVLTEYPIHLEFTPNDLTLLDDGMRVYAQGMSLVPKPSPTISDVKAVWDQSKSQLQVTAVNSLGWSHPDVIVDGPSDEMQDADFSLPRISTEGNTLTATYDVSSWMGTPELDGENIRVTLKSGELTAEHGLMSVLVALAIQRLTPL
;
A
#
# COMPACT_ATOMS: atom_id res chain seq x y z
N MET A 1 0.47 -16.55 -4.95
CA MET A 1 0.24 -15.60 -6.06
C MET A 1 0.39 -14.23 -5.47
N ASP A 2 1.18 -13.39 -6.13
CA ASP A 2 1.52 -12.07 -5.61
C ASP A 2 0.91 -11.00 -6.51
N TRP A 3 0.26 -10.03 -5.88
CA TRP A 3 -0.27 -8.85 -6.55
C TRP A 3 0.70 -7.70 -6.39
N HIS A 4 1.04 -7.06 -7.51
CA HIS A 4 1.84 -5.84 -7.49
C HIS A 4 0.90 -4.66 -7.72
N TRP A 5 0.74 -3.82 -6.70
CA TRP A 5 -0.20 -2.70 -6.73
C TRP A 5 0.49 -1.44 -7.25
N PRO A 6 0.09 -0.88 -8.41
CA PRO A 6 0.53 0.46 -8.79
C PRO A 6 0.16 1.49 -7.72
N TYR A 7 0.91 2.60 -7.63
CA TYR A 7 0.58 3.65 -6.68
C TYR A 7 -0.86 4.18 -6.90
N PRO A 8 -1.77 4.05 -5.93
CA PRO A 8 -3.15 4.49 -6.09
C PRO A 8 -3.26 6.02 -5.93
N GLN A 9 -4.38 6.58 -6.38
CA GLN A 9 -4.69 8.00 -6.20
C GLN A 9 -5.82 8.19 -5.19
N ARG A 10 -5.80 9.34 -4.50
CA ARG A 10 -6.90 9.77 -3.64
C ARG A 10 -8.01 10.38 -4.47
N PHE A 11 -9.24 9.92 -4.23
CA PHE A 11 -10.46 10.47 -4.80
C PHE A 11 -11.44 10.83 -3.69
N GLU A 12 -12.39 11.70 -4.02
CA GLU A 12 -13.57 11.94 -3.19
C GLU A 12 -14.80 11.46 -3.94
N LEU A 13 -15.56 10.59 -3.30
CA LEU A 13 -16.75 9.99 -3.86
C LEU A 13 -17.86 10.02 -2.83
N LEU A 14 -18.95 10.74 -3.10
CA LEU A 14 -20.08 10.89 -2.17
C LEU A 14 -19.67 11.43 -0.79
N GLY A 15 -18.66 12.30 -0.73
CA GLY A 15 -18.11 12.82 0.54
C GLY A 15 -17.19 11.85 1.28
N ILE A 16 -16.93 10.66 0.72
CA ILE A 16 -15.98 9.68 1.26
C ILE A 16 -14.66 9.79 0.49
N LYS A 17 -13.55 9.90 1.22
CA LYS A 17 -12.21 9.88 0.61
C LYS A 17 -11.79 8.42 0.40
N THR A 18 -11.38 8.08 -0.81
CA THR A 18 -11.04 6.71 -1.19
C THR A 18 -9.71 6.67 -1.94
N LEU A 19 -9.05 5.52 -1.91
CA LEU A 19 -7.88 5.22 -2.71
C LEU A 19 -8.30 4.31 -3.86
N GLY A 20 -7.84 4.60 -5.08
CA GLY A 20 -8.16 3.76 -6.22
C GLY A 20 -7.46 4.18 -7.50
N TYR A 21 -8.08 3.80 -8.62
CA TYR A 21 -7.58 4.04 -9.97
C TYR A 21 -8.70 4.57 -10.86
N LYS A 22 -8.35 5.37 -11.86
CA LYS A 22 -9.31 5.93 -12.82
C LYS A 22 -8.79 5.71 -14.24
N HIS A 23 -9.72 5.54 -15.18
CA HIS A 23 -9.45 5.15 -16.56
C HIS A 23 -8.94 3.71 -16.64
N ASP A 24 -7.63 3.54 -16.71
CA ASP A 24 -6.99 2.25 -16.96
C ASP A 24 -5.94 2.00 -15.89
N VAL A 25 -5.85 0.74 -15.45
CA VAL A 25 -4.82 0.26 -14.53
C VAL A 25 -4.41 -1.14 -14.94
N VAL A 26 -3.10 -1.39 -14.91
CA VAL A 26 -2.52 -2.72 -15.10
C VAL A 26 -2.02 -3.18 -13.74
N PHE A 27 -2.56 -4.28 -13.24
CA PHE A 27 -2.07 -4.95 -12.03
C PHE A 27 -1.14 -6.10 -12.43
N PRO A 28 0.19 -5.95 -12.35
CA PRO A 28 1.08 -7.07 -12.57
C PRO A 28 0.85 -8.13 -11.50
N MET A 29 0.87 -9.40 -11.90
CA MET A 29 0.75 -10.53 -10.98
C MET A 29 1.88 -11.51 -11.18
N THR A 30 2.26 -12.20 -10.11
CA THR A 30 3.22 -13.31 -10.15
C THR A 30 2.53 -14.58 -9.64
N LEU A 31 2.38 -15.56 -10.52
CA LEU A 31 1.85 -16.87 -10.16
C LEU A 31 3.00 -17.81 -9.81
N HIS A 32 2.95 -18.37 -8.62
CA HIS A 32 3.90 -19.39 -8.17
C HIS A 32 3.30 -20.76 -8.45
N VAL A 33 4.03 -21.58 -9.20
CA VAL A 33 3.65 -22.96 -9.54
C VAL A 33 4.64 -23.93 -8.91
N GLU A 34 4.17 -25.07 -8.43
CA GLU A 34 5.02 -26.06 -7.75
C GLU A 34 5.97 -26.78 -8.71
N ASP A 35 5.51 -27.04 -9.94
CA ASP A 35 6.24 -27.81 -10.95
C ASP A 35 6.03 -27.19 -12.34
N MET A 36 7.12 -26.65 -12.91
CA MET A 36 7.09 -26.00 -14.22
C MET A 36 6.76 -26.95 -15.38
N SER A 37 6.91 -28.27 -15.17
CA SER A 37 6.73 -29.30 -16.20
C SER A 37 5.34 -29.94 -16.22
N LYS A 38 4.48 -29.65 -15.24
CA LYS A 38 3.16 -30.26 -15.12
C LYS A 38 2.05 -29.29 -15.57
N PRO A 39 0.94 -29.82 -16.10
CA PRO A 39 -0.26 -29.02 -16.32
C PRO A 39 -0.70 -28.34 -15.02
N THR A 40 -0.93 -27.04 -15.11
CA THR A 40 -1.44 -26.17 -14.04
C THR A 40 -2.79 -25.61 -14.45
N VAL A 41 -3.73 -25.60 -13.50
CA VAL A 41 -5.05 -24.99 -13.68
C VAL A 41 -5.18 -23.82 -12.70
N LEU A 42 -5.45 -22.63 -13.23
CA LEU A 42 -5.89 -21.47 -12.46
C LEU A 42 -7.39 -21.30 -12.70
N ASP A 43 -8.20 -21.70 -11.72
CA ASP A 43 -9.65 -21.51 -11.70
C ASP A 43 -9.99 -20.61 -10.52
N VAL A 44 -10.19 -19.32 -10.79
CA VAL A 44 -10.41 -18.30 -9.78
C VAL A 44 -11.52 -17.34 -10.20
N LYS A 45 -12.15 -16.71 -9.21
CA LYS A 45 -13.08 -15.60 -9.41
C LYS A 45 -12.44 -14.31 -8.92
N LEU A 46 -12.21 -13.38 -9.84
CA LEU A 46 -11.78 -12.03 -9.49
C LEU A 46 -13.01 -11.18 -9.17
N THR A 47 -13.16 -10.77 -7.92
CA THR A 47 -14.16 -9.78 -7.53
C THR A 47 -13.56 -8.39 -7.59
N LEU A 48 -14.01 -7.57 -8.54
CA LEU A 48 -13.57 -6.19 -8.69
C LEU A 48 -14.67 -5.23 -8.23
N SER A 49 -14.31 -4.31 -7.35
CA SER A 49 -15.16 -3.18 -6.98
C SER A 49 -14.96 -2.03 -7.98
N SER A 50 -16.06 -1.44 -8.45
CA SER A 50 -16.04 -0.24 -9.28
C SER A 50 -17.06 0.75 -8.75
N CYS A 51 -16.62 1.98 -8.51
CA CYS A 51 -17.45 3.00 -7.88
C CYS A 51 -17.63 4.22 -8.77
N THR A 52 -18.89 4.68 -8.90
CA THR A 52 -19.27 5.96 -9.49
C THR A 52 -20.11 6.74 -8.47
N SER A 53 -21.42 6.91 -8.67
CA SER A 53 -22.32 7.32 -7.60
C SER A 53 -22.76 6.16 -6.69
N ILE A 54 -22.42 4.93 -7.07
CA ILE A 54 -22.63 3.69 -6.32
C ILE A 54 -21.43 2.77 -6.55
N CYS A 55 -21.13 1.90 -5.58
CA CYS A 55 -20.12 0.85 -5.73
C CYS A 55 -20.79 -0.46 -6.15
N VAL A 56 -20.31 -1.05 -7.23
CA VAL A 56 -20.77 -2.34 -7.76
C VAL A 56 -19.62 -3.34 -7.67
N LEU A 57 -19.91 -4.53 -7.14
CA LEU A 57 -19.00 -5.67 -7.16
C LEU A 57 -19.30 -6.51 -8.40
N THR A 58 -18.29 -6.75 -9.22
CA THR A 58 -18.40 -7.60 -10.40
C THR A 58 -17.46 -8.79 -10.26
N GLU A 59 -17.99 -10.00 -10.42
CA GLU A 59 -17.19 -11.23 -10.47
C GLU A 59 -16.77 -11.52 -11.92
N TYR A 60 -15.47 -11.69 -12.14
CA TYR A 60 -14.88 -12.11 -13.40
C TYR A 60 -14.30 -13.52 -13.22
N PRO A 61 -14.92 -14.56 -13.79
CA PRO A 61 -14.34 -15.90 -13.76
C PRO A 61 -13.10 -15.94 -14.66
N ILE A 62 -12.01 -16.47 -14.13
CA ILE A 62 -10.74 -16.68 -14.83
C ILE A 62 -10.45 -18.17 -14.77
N HIS A 63 -10.45 -18.81 -15.93
CA HIS A 63 -10.06 -20.22 -16.09
C HIS A 63 -8.91 -20.30 -17.08
N LEU A 64 -7.74 -20.71 -16.61
CA LEU A 64 -6.54 -20.91 -17.43
C LEU A 64 -5.99 -22.30 -17.19
N GLU A 65 -5.75 -23.05 -18.26
CA GLU A 65 -5.03 -24.32 -18.23
C GLU A 65 -3.76 -24.18 -19.06
N PHE A 66 -2.61 -24.43 -18.46
CA PHE A 66 -1.32 -24.26 -19.13
C PHE A 66 -0.25 -25.15 -18.50
N THR A 67 0.75 -25.54 -19.29
CA THR A 67 2.00 -26.09 -18.77
C THR A 67 3.03 -24.97 -18.76
N PRO A 68 3.60 -24.57 -17.61
CA PRO A 68 4.47 -23.40 -17.52
C PRO A 68 5.65 -23.40 -18.50
N ASN A 69 6.30 -24.55 -18.70
CA ASN A 69 7.41 -24.71 -19.64
C ASN A 69 7.04 -24.58 -21.12
N ASP A 70 5.75 -24.73 -21.46
CA ASP A 70 5.26 -24.60 -22.84
C ASP A 70 4.90 -23.14 -23.18
N LEU A 71 4.91 -22.24 -22.19
CA LEU A 71 4.61 -20.83 -22.39
C LEU A 71 5.72 -20.15 -23.20
N THR A 72 5.31 -19.32 -24.15
CA THR A 72 6.22 -18.48 -24.94
C THR A 72 6.10 -17.03 -24.50
N LEU A 73 7.20 -16.30 -24.62
CA LEU A 73 7.22 -14.87 -24.34
C LEU A 73 6.43 -14.12 -25.40
N LEU A 74 5.49 -13.28 -24.96
CA LEU A 74 4.74 -12.36 -25.81
C LEU A 74 5.31 -10.95 -25.61
N ASP A 75 5.97 -10.39 -26.62
CA ASP A 75 6.65 -9.09 -26.53
C ASP A 75 5.72 -7.97 -26.01
N ASP A 76 4.50 -7.91 -26.52
CA ASP A 76 3.50 -6.94 -26.07
C ASP A 76 3.08 -7.16 -24.62
N GLY A 77 2.92 -8.43 -24.19
CA GLY A 77 2.61 -8.78 -22.81
C GLY A 77 3.73 -8.41 -21.85
N MET A 78 4.98 -8.67 -22.23
CA MET A 78 6.15 -8.27 -21.45
C MET A 78 6.26 -6.75 -21.33
N ARG A 79 5.97 -6.01 -22.40
CA ARG A 79 5.96 -4.54 -22.39
C ARG A 79 4.89 -4.00 -21.43
N VAL A 80 3.66 -4.49 -21.51
CA VAL A 80 2.56 -4.08 -20.62
C VAL A 80 2.87 -4.42 -19.16
N TYR A 81 3.42 -5.61 -18.91
CA TYR A 81 3.86 -6.02 -17.58
C TYR A 81 4.93 -5.09 -17.02
N ALA A 82 5.97 -4.78 -17.81
CA ALA A 82 7.04 -3.87 -17.39
C ALA A 82 6.53 -2.44 -17.13
N GLN A 83 5.59 -1.95 -17.94
CA GLN A 83 4.92 -0.66 -17.72
C GLN A 83 4.16 -0.65 -16.38
N GLY A 84 3.34 -1.68 -16.11
CA GLY A 84 2.65 -1.81 -14.83
C GLY A 84 3.63 -1.86 -13.65
N MET A 85 4.67 -2.69 -13.74
CA MET A 85 5.70 -2.83 -12.71
C MET A 85 6.53 -1.56 -12.47
N SER A 86 6.55 -0.62 -13.42
CA SER A 86 7.22 0.68 -13.25
C SER A 86 6.42 1.65 -12.37
N LEU A 87 5.11 1.42 -12.22
CA LEU A 87 4.20 2.23 -11.40
C LEU A 87 4.01 1.65 -9.99
N VAL A 88 4.50 0.43 -9.74
CA VAL A 88 4.47 -0.23 -8.45
C VAL A 88 5.53 0.40 -7.54
N PRO A 89 5.16 0.95 -6.37
CA PRO A 89 6.12 1.48 -5.41
C PRO A 89 7.15 0.42 -5.00
N LYS A 90 8.42 0.82 -4.92
CA LYS A 90 9.53 -0.03 -4.48
C LYS A 90 10.31 0.67 -3.37
N PRO A 91 11.08 -0.06 -2.55
CA PRO A 91 12.01 0.59 -1.63
C PRO A 91 12.92 1.57 -2.38
N SER A 92 13.11 2.77 -1.82
CA SER A 92 13.96 3.80 -2.42
C SER A 92 15.19 4.02 -1.55
N PRO A 93 16.41 4.05 -2.14
CA PRO A 93 17.64 4.33 -1.38
C PRO A 93 17.73 5.77 -0.85
N THR A 94 16.88 6.68 -1.35
CA THR A 94 16.84 8.06 -0.88
C THR A 94 15.98 8.25 0.36
N ILE A 95 15.11 7.27 0.66
CA ILE A 95 14.22 7.29 1.81
C ILE A 95 14.85 6.48 2.95
N SER A 96 14.96 7.08 4.12
CA SER A 96 15.46 6.44 5.33
C SER A 96 14.60 6.79 6.54
N ASP A 97 14.89 6.13 7.67
CA ASP A 97 14.29 6.43 8.97
C ASP A 97 12.76 6.44 8.98
N VAL A 98 12.15 5.57 8.19
CA VAL A 98 10.70 5.39 8.17
C VAL A 98 10.27 4.80 9.51
N LYS A 99 9.38 5.50 10.21
CA LYS A 99 8.84 5.08 11.51
C LYS A 99 7.35 5.33 11.55
N ALA A 100 6.64 4.44 12.23
CA ALA A 100 5.23 4.58 12.56
C ALA A 100 5.05 4.50 14.08
N VAL A 101 4.40 5.51 14.65
CA VAL A 101 4.23 5.65 16.09
C VAL A 101 2.75 5.81 16.41
N TRP A 102 2.23 4.91 17.26
CA TRP A 102 0.83 4.87 17.66
C TRP A 102 0.61 5.58 19.01
N ASP A 103 -0.21 6.63 19.02
CA ASP A 103 -0.69 7.32 20.22
C ASP A 103 -2.09 6.84 20.56
N GLN A 104 -2.19 5.78 21.38
CA GLN A 104 -3.47 5.24 21.83
C GLN A 104 -4.34 6.27 22.56
N SER A 105 -3.73 7.20 23.30
CA SER A 105 -4.45 8.20 24.10
C SER A 105 -5.18 9.24 23.24
N LYS A 106 -4.64 9.52 22.06
CA LYS A 106 -5.21 10.44 21.08
C LYS A 106 -5.89 9.73 19.91
N SER A 107 -5.78 8.41 19.85
CA SER A 107 -6.11 7.59 18.67
C SER A 107 -5.46 8.15 17.39
N GLN A 108 -4.15 8.39 17.44
CA GLN A 108 -3.40 8.96 16.32
C GLN A 108 -2.23 8.09 15.89
N LEU A 109 -2.09 7.88 14.59
CA LEU A 109 -0.90 7.29 14.00
C LEU A 109 -0.03 8.41 13.42
N GLN A 110 1.24 8.46 13.82
CA GLN A 110 2.22 9.36 13.23
C GLN A 110 3.25 8.57 12.43
N VAL A 111 3.41 8.91 11.16
CA VAL A 111 4.44 8.38 10.29
C VAL A 111 5.50 9.46 10.07
N THR A 112 6.77 9.09 10.23
CA THR A 112 7.91 9.94 9.89
C THR A 112 8.80 9.26 8.88
N ALA A 113 9.42 10.04 8.00
CA ALA A 113 10.38 9.54 7.02
C ALA A 113 11.37 10.65 6.64
N VAL A 114 12.60 10.27 6.32
CA VAL A 114 13.63 11.18 5.80
C VAL A 114 13.82 10.92 4.32
N ASN A 115 13.86 11.97 3.50
CA ASN A 115 14.26 11.88 2.10
C ASN A 115 15.52 12.72 1.87
N SER A 116 16.63 12.08 1.48
CA SER A 116 17.91 12.77 1.24
C SER A 116 17.85 13.80 0.12
N LEU A 117 16.89 13.66 -0.81
CA LEU A 117 16.66 14.61 -1.90
C LEU A 117 15.62 15.69 -1.57
N GLY A 118 15.07 15.69 -0.35
CA GLY A 118 13.99 16.59 0.07
C GLY A 118 12.60 16.15 -0.41
N TRP A 119 11.57 16.83 0.09
CA TRP A 119 10.17 16.51 -0.18
C TRP A 119 9.54 17.53 -1.13
N SER A 120 8.82 17.04 -2.14
CA SER A 120 7.99 17.87 -3.03
C SER A 120 6.59 17.27 -3.10
N HIS A 121 5.58 18.05 -2.73
CA HIS A 121 4.16 17.63 -2.79
C HIS A 121 3.92 16.23 -2.22
N PRO A 122 4.36 15.99 -0.97
CA PRO A 122 4.36 14.63 -0.44
C PRO A 122 2.96 14.12 -0.16
N ASP A 123 2.79 12.80 -0.27
CA ASP A 123 1.64 12.06 0.23
C ASP A 123 2.12 10.77 0.90
N VAL A 124 1.36 10.29 1.87
CA VAL A 124 1.65 9.09 2.65
C VAL A 124 0.39 8.25 2.74
N ILE A 125 0.51 6.98 2.36
CA ILE A 125 -0.53 5.98 2.48
C ILE A 125 -0.04 4.93 3.46
N VAL A 126 -0.94 4.49 4.34
CA VAL A 126 -0.71 3.41 5.30
C VAL A 126 -1.72 2.31 5.06
N ASP A 127 -1.26 1.07 5.14
CA ASP A 127 -2.09 -0.12 5.07
C ASP A 127 -1.37 -1.29 5.77
N GLY A 128 -2.06 -2.41 5.99
CA GLY A 128 -1.47 -3.56 6.65
C GLY A 128 -2.32 -4.82 6.48
N PRO A 129 -1.74 -6.02 6.64
CA PRO A 129 -2.45 -7.27 6.40
C PRO A 129 -3.28 -7.76 7.59
N SER A 130 -3.06 -7.24 8.81
CA SER A 130 -3.79 -7.67 10.00
C SER A 130 -5.24 -7.19 9.98
N ASP A 131 -6.10 -7.88 10.74
CA ASP A 131 -7.50 -7.51 10.86
C ASP A 131 -7.63 -6.12 11.49
N GLU A 132 -6.78 -5.79 12.47
CA GLU A 132 -6.70 -4.48 13.12
C GLU A 132 -6.40 -3.35 12.11
N MET A 133 -5.48 -3.57 11.18
CA MET A 133 -5.16 -2.61 10.12
C MET A 133 -6.26 -2.51 9.05
N GLN A 134 -6.97 -3.60 8.76
CA GLN A 134 -8.07 -3.63 7.80
C GLN A 134 -9.35 -3.00 8.36
N ASP A 135 -9.58 -3.11 9.67
CA ASP A 135 -10.74 -2.52 10.36
C ASP A 135 -10.52 -1.05 10.78
N ALA A 136 -9.28 -0.55 10.68
CA ALA A 136 -8.95 0.83 10.96
C ALA A 136 -9.33 1.77 9.79
N ASP A 137 -10.00 2.86 10.11
CA ASP A 137 -10.25 3.99 9.23
C ASP A 137 -9.23 5.09 9.53
N PHE A 138 -8.41 5.40 8.52
CA PHE A 138 -7.38 6.43 8.59
C PHE A 138 -7.87 7.71 7.93
N SER A 139 -7.81 8.82 8.67
CA SER A 139 -8.13 10.14 8.11
C SER A 139 -7.22 10.51 6.93
N LEU A 140 -7.55 11.58 6.22
CA LEU A 140 -6.51 12.23 5.40
C LEU A 140 -5.34 12.66 6.31
N PRO A 141 -4.09 12.38 5.94
CA PRO A 141 -2.96 12.75 6.76
C PRO A 141 -2.78 14.27 6.78
N ARG A 142 -2.54 14.81 7.97
CA ARG A 142 -1.93 16.14 8.10
C ARG A 142 -0.43 15.98 7.91
N ILE A 143 0.09 16.53 6.82
CA ILE A 143 1.50 16.40 6.45
C ILE A 143 2.24 17.70 6.69
N SER A 144 3.37 17.63 7.38
CA SER A 144 4.36 18.72 7.48
C SER A 144 5.75 18.23 7.09
N THR A 145 6.58 19.14 6.61
CA THR A 145 7.96 18.86 6.22
C THR A 145 8.89 19.88 6.85
N GLU A 146 9.93 19.41 7.53
CA GLU A 146 10.98 20.22 8.13
C GLU A 146 12.33 19.75 7.58
N GLY A 147 12.90 20.53 6.66
CA GLY A 147 14.08 20.12 5.89
C GLY A 147 13.80 18.84 5.10
N ASN A 148 14.56 17.79 5.40
CA ASN A 148 14.45 16.48 4.74
C ASN A 148 13.50 15.52 5.47
N THR A 149 12.91 15.94 6.59
CA THR A 149 12.03 15.09 7.39
C THR A 149 10.57 15.42 7.09
N LEU A 150 9.79 14.38 6.80
CA LEU A 150 8.34 14.43 6.69
C LEU A 150 7.72 13.85 7.95
N THR A 151 6.62 14.47 8.38
CA THR A 151 5.72 13.95 9.42
C THR A 151 4.30 13.94 8.87
N ALA A 152 3.68 12.76 8.80
CA ALA A 152 2.26 12.58 8.47
C ALA A 152 1.51 12.10 9.72
N THR A 153 0.43 12.78 10.09
CA THR A 153 -0.41 12.40 11.24
C THR A 153 -1.82 12.06 10.79
N TYR A 154 -2.30 10.89 11.20
CA TYR A 154 -3.65 10.38 10.96
C TYR A 154 -4.42 10.39 12.27
N ASP A 155 -5.68 10.83 12.21
CA ASP A 155 -6.66 10.43 13.21
C ASP A 155 -7.17 9.04 12.79
N VAL A 156 -7.23 8.11 13.74
CA VAL A 156 -7.60 6.71 13.48
C VAL A 156 -8.88 6.38 14.24
N SER A 157 -9.84 5.82 13.51
CA SER A 157 -11.07 5.29 14.09
C SER A 157 -11.30 3.86 13.62
N SER A 158 -12.25 3.14 14.21
CA SER A 158 -12.68 1.84 13.70
C SER A 158 -14.16 1.66 13.94
N TRP A 159 -14.81 0.98 13.00
CA TRP A 159 -16.20 0.55 13.12
C TRP A 159 -16.34 -0.67 14.06
N MET A 160 -15.24 -1.39 14.33
CA MET A 160 -15.20 -2.58 15.17
C MET A 160 -14.82 -2.30 16.63
N GLY A 161 -14.55 -1.04 16.99
CA GLY A 161 -14.27 -0.63 18.36
C GLY A 161 -13.15 0.39 18.49
N THR A 162 -12.38 0.29 19.57
CA THR A 162 -11.18 1.13 19.78
C THR A 162 -10.04 0.56 18.94
N PRO A 163 -9.46 1.32 18.00
CA PRO A 163 -8.29 0.86 17.26
C PRO A 163 -7.13 0.53 18.20
N GLU A 164 -6.42 -0.56 17.92
CA GLU A 164 -5.17 -0.91 18.56
C GLU A 164 -4.15 -1.18 17.46
N LEU A 165 -3.12 -0.34 17.38
CA LEU A 165 -2.10 -0.41 16.35
C LEU A 165 -0.70 -0.60 16.93
N ASP A 166 -0.53 -0.87 18.23
CA ASP A 166 0.79 -1.16 18.78
C ASP A 166 1.31 -2.52 18.29
N GLY A 167 2.53 -2.55 17.73
CA GLY A 167 3.16 -3.77 17.23
C GLY A 167 2.65 -4.27 15.88
N GLU A 168 1.66 -3.59 15.28
CA GLU A 168 1.12 -3.96 13.98
C GLU A 168 2.12 -3.78 12.84
N ASN A 169 2.03 -4.67 11.84
CA ASN A 169 2.84 -4.55 10.63
C ASN A 169 2.19 -3.58 9.65
N ILE A 170 2.79 -2.40 9.53
CA ILE A 170 2.32 -1.31 8.68
C ILE A 170 3.19 -1.23 7.44
N ARG A 171 2.54 -1.27 6.27
CA ARG A 171 3.11 -0.82 5.01
C ARG A 171 2.89 0.68 4.87
N VAL A 172 3.97 1.39 4.57
CA VAL A 172 3.98 2.83 4.36
C VAL A 172 4.40 3.09 2.91
N THR A 173 3.47 3.61 2.12
CA THR A 173 3.72 4.07 0.76
C THR A 173 3.87 5.59 0.74
N LEU A 174 5.03 6.06 0.30
CA LEU A 174 5.45 7.46 0.26
C LEU A 174 5.46 7.97 -1.18
N LYS A 175 5.05 9.21 -1.38
CA LYS A 175 5.19 9.94 -2.64
C LYS A 175 5.94 11.25 -2.43
N SER A 176 6.78 11.63 -3.39
CA SER A 176 7.45 12.94 -3.47
C SER A 176 7.62 13.33 -4.94
N GLY A 177 6.76 14.21 -5.45
CA GLY A 177 6.66 14.49 -6.88
C GLY A 177 6.34 13.21 -7.65
N GLU A 178 7.23 12.80 -8.54
CA GLU A 178 7.12 11.57 -9.33
C GLU A 178 7.70 10.33 -8.62
N LEU A 179 8.46 10.52 -7.54
CA LEU A 179 9.00 9.40 -6.76
C LEU A 179 7.87 8.75 -5.96
N THR A 180 7.74 7.44 -6.09
CA THR A 180 6.94 6.60 -5.18
C THR A 180 7.85 5.57 -4.53
N ALA A 181 7.62 5.28 -3.25
CA ALA A 181 8.38 4.27 -2.51
C ALA A 181 7.51 3.56 -1.48
N GLU A 182 7.79 2.30 -1.20
CA GLU A 182 7.08 1.53 -0.16
C GLU A 182 8.08 0.88 0.80
N HIS A 183 7.74 0.91 2.09
CA HIS A 183 8.49 0.26 3.17
C HIS A 183 7.52 -0.45 4.12
N GLY A 184 7.82 -1.69 4.47
CA GLY A 184 7.15 -2.40 5.57
C GLY A 184 7.89 -2.19 6.88
N LEU A 185 7.16 -1.91 7.96
CA LEU A 185 7.70 -1.69 9.30
C LEU A 185 6.67 -2.05 10.37
N MET A 186 7.13 -2.27 11.60
CA MET A 186 6.24 -2.40 12.75
C MET A 186 5.97 -1.03 13.37
N SER A 187 4.72 -0.77 13.73
CA SER A 187 4.36 0.37 14.58
C SER A 187 4.79 0.12 16.03
N VAL A 188 4.98 1.22 16.75
CA VAL A 188 5.38 1.20 18.16
C VAL A 188 4.55 2.22 18.94
N LEU A 189 4.08 1.86 20.13
CA LEU A 189 3.40 2.77 21.05
C LEU A 189 4.26 3.99 21.40
N VAL A 190 3.65 5.17 21.42
CA VAL A 190 4.33 6.44 21.79
C VAL A 190 5.14 6.32 23.09
N ALA A 191 4.56 5.71 24.13
CA ALA A 191 5.23 5.57 25.43
C ALA A 191 6.55 4.79 25.33
N LEU A 192 6.62 3.79 24.43
CA LEU A 192 7.82 3.00 24.15
C LEU A 192 8.78 3.72 23.20
N ALA A 193 8.27 4.54 22.27
CA ALA A 193 9.07 5.34 21.36
C ALA A 193 9.88 6.42 22.08
N ILE A 194 9.29 7.09 23.09
CA ILE A 194 9.97 8.13 23.88
C ILE A 194 11.14 7.54 24.68
N GLN A 195 10.99 6.33 25.24
CA GLN A 195 12.06 5.67 26.00
C GLN A 195 13.29 5.33 25.15
N ARG A 196 13.13 5.17 23.83
CA ARG A 196 14.23 4.90 22.89
C ARG A 196 14.99 6.16 22.45
N LEU A 197 14.46 7.35 22.71
CA LEU A 197 15.05 8.63 22.31
C LEU A 197 15.83 9.32 23.44
N THR A 198 15.72 8.85 24.68
CA THR A 198 16.56 9.28 25.80
C THR A 198 17.84 8.45 25.85
N PRO A 199 19.03 9.02 25.56
CA PRO A 199 20.29 8.35 25.86
C PRO A 199 20.45 8.26 27.39
N LEU A 200 20.92 7.11 27.88
CA LEU A 200 21.40 6.91 29.25
C LEU A 200 22.55 7.85 29.58
#